data_AF-A0AA86UE51-F1
#
_entry.id   AF-A0AA86UE51-F1
#
_cell.length_a   1.000
_cell.length_b   1.000
_cell.length_c   1.000
_cell.angle_alpha   90.00
_cell.angle_beta   90.00
_cell.angle_gamma   90.00
#
_symmetry.space_group_name_H-M   'P 1'
#
loop_
_entity.id
_entity.type
_entity.pdbx_description
1 polymer ?
#
loop_
_entity_poly.entity_id
_entity_poly.type
_entity_poly.pdbx_seq_one_letter_code
_entity_poly.pdbx_strand_id
1 'polypeptide(L)'
;MQQNITSTKFDSFGLIGQNQGNIQLKQLTIQLSIQADVSYFGLVGYQLDDSDISNIIISVNTTGTTCIAGVFGYLEETTSSIQNISVINSNIICTKIYVGSIIGNLNSSAYIFNSSVSLTKISGSSFVAGFIGRSFYNTSISNSSIQLTYTVVGPRNAFLNQEEE
;
A
#
# COMPACT_ATOMS: atom_id res chain seq x y z
N MET A 1 7.93 -9.11 13.66
CA MET A 1 7.52 -10.47 13.23
C MET A 1 7.89 -10.63 11.75
N GLN A 2 8.40 -11.78 11.34
CA GLN A 2 8.72 -12.09 9.94
C GLN A 2 7.85 -13.27 9.50
N GLN A 3 7.05 -13.10 8.44
CA GLN A 3 6.29 -14.17 7.79
C GLN A 3 6.86 -14.40 6.39
N ASN A 4 7.14 -15.66 6.05
CA ASN A 4 7.55 -16.10 4.71
C ASN A 4 6.56 -17.17 4.26
N ILE A 5 5.74 -16.89 3.24
CA ILE A 5 4.75 -17.84 2.71
C ILE A 5 4.93 -18.00 1.19
N THR A 6 4.99 -19.24 0.72
CA THR A 6 4.99 -19.64 -0.69
C THR A 6 3.72 -20.44 -0.96
N SER A 7 2.74 -19.83 -1.63
CA SER A 7 1.45 -20.44 -2.01
C SER A 7 0.99 -19.83 -3.33
N THR A 8 0.15 -20.56 -4.08
CA THR A 8 -0.10 -20.27 -5.50
C THR A 8 -1.21 -19.26 -5.77
N LYS A 9 -2.13 -19.00 -4.82
CA LYS A 9 -3.14 -17.93 -4.97
C LYS A 9 -3.79 -17.55 -3.63
N PHE A 10 -3.90 -16.25 -3.34
CA PHE A 10 -4.76 -15.71 -2.28
C PHE A 10 -5.58 -14.54 -2.81
N ASP A 11 -6.81 -14.40 -2.34
CA ASP A 11 -7.58 -13.19 -2.66
C ASP A 11 -7.02 -12.01 -1.87
N SER A 12 -6.91 -12.15 -0.54
CA SER A 12 -6.38 -11.12 0.34
C SER A 12 -5.34 -11.68 1.31
N PHE A 13 -4.24 -10.94 1.53
CA PHE A 13 -3.15 -11.37 2.39
C PHE A 13 -2.54 -10.22 3.20
N GLY A 14 -2.12 -10.53 4.43
CA GLY A 14 -1.47 -9.61 5.35
C GLY A 14 -1.34 -10.23 6.74
N LEU A 15 -1.04 -9.40 7.74
CA LEU A 15 -1.29 -9.79 9.14
C LEU A 15 -2.77 -10.11 9.35
N ILE A 16 -3.63 -9.37 8.64
CA ILE A 16 -5.06 -9.64 8.54
C ILE A 16 -5.43 -9.74 7.05
N GLY A 17 -5.91 -10.88 6.60
CA GLY A 17 -6.27 -11.07 5.18
C GLY A 17 -7.45 -10.20 4.78
N GLN A 18 -8.59 -10.38 5.45
CA GLN A 18 -9.78 -9.57 5.29
C GLN A 18 -10.34 -9.22 6.67
N ASN A 19 -10.87 -8.01 6.81
CA ASN A 19 -11.49 -7.54 8.03
C ASN A 19 -12.80 -6.79 7.76
N GLN A 20 -13.82 -7.12 8.54
CA GLN A 20 -15.21 -6.62 8.46
C GLN A 20 -15.63 -5.94 9.77
N GLY A 21 -14.70 -5.21 10.39
CA GLY A 21 -14.99 -4.51 11.63
C GLY A 21 -13.95 -3.45 11.94
N ASN A 22 -14.13 -2.76 13.06
CA ASN A 22 -13.17 -1.74 13.45
C ASN A 22 -11.85 -2.38 13.86
N ILE A 23 -10.74 -1.92 13.28
CA ILE A 23 -9.40 -2.38 13.68
C ILE A 23 -8.54 -1.25 14.23
N GLN A 24 -7.73 -1.61 15.23
CA GLN A 24 -6.68 -0.75 15.75
C GLN A 24 -5.37 -1.51 15.67
N LEU A 25 -4.44 -1.01 14.86
CA LEU A 25 -3.08 -1.52 14.80
C LEU A 25 -2.14 -0.38 15.18
N LYS A 26 -1.43 -0.57 16.29
CA LYS A 26 -0.62 0.49 16.91
C LYS A 26 0.74 -0.04 17.30
N GLN A 27 1.79 0.75 17.09
CA GLN A 27 3.14 0.49 17.61
C GLN A 27 3.73 -0.83 17.13
N LEU A 28 3.64 -1.09 15.83
CA LEU A 28 4.15 -2.33 15.23
C LEU A 28 5.39 -2.06 14.36
N THR A 29 6.34 -2.98 14.42
CA THR A 29 7.43 -3.07 13.43
C THR A 29 7.32 -4.42 12.72
N ILE A 30 7.08 -4.38 11.42
CA ILE A 30 6.67 -5.55 10.63
C ILE A 30 7.52 -5.66 9.38
N GLN A 31 7.93 -6.89 9.07
CA GLN A 31 8.49 -7.24 7.78
C GLN A 31 7.60 -8.30 7.13
N LEU A 32 7.04 -7.98 5.97
CA LEU A 32 6.21 -8.89 5.18
C LEU A 32 6.96 -9.27 3.91
N SER A 33 7.11 -10.58 3.66
CA SER A 33 7.67 -11.07 2.41
C SER A 33 6.75 -12.12 1.80
N ILE A 34 6.26 -11.86 0.59
CA ILE A 34 5.41 -12.80 -0.13
C ILE A 34 5.77 -12.84 -1.62
N GLN A 35 5.74 -14.03 -2.19
CA GLN A 35 5.82 -14.23 -3.63
C GLN A 35 4.68 -15.17 -4.02
N ALA A 36 3.52 -14.58 -4.27
CA ALA A 36 2.29 -15.32 -4.53
C ALA A 36 1.34 -14.49 -5.42
N ASP A 37 0.46 -15.14 -6.16
CA ASP A 37 -0.62 -14.44 -6.86
C ASP A 37 -1.64 -13.94 -5.81
N VAL A 38 -1.47 -12.70 -5.37
CA VAL A 38 -2.35 -12.04 -4.39
C VAL A 38 -3.07 -10.86 -5.03
N SER A 39 -4.40 -10.79 -4.85
CA SER A 39 -5.23 -9.71 -5.39
C SER A 39 -5.34 -8.49 -4.47
N TYR A 40 -5.15 -8.65 -3.16
CA TYR A 40 -5.14 -7.57 -2.19
C TYR A 40 -4.06 -7.83 -1.13
N PHE A 41 -3.01 -7.00 -1.10
CA PHE A 41 -1.89 -7.22 -0.19
C PHE A 41 -1.54 -5.96 0.61
N GLY A 42 -1.32 -6.14 1.92
CA GLY A 42 -0.79 -5.13 2.83
C GLY A 42 -0.62 -5.71 4.22
N LEU A 43 -0.43 -4.85 5.22
CA LEU A 43 -0.65 -5.23 6.62
C LEU A 43 -2.06 -5.80 6.81
N VAL A 44 -3.03 -5.19 6.15
CA VAL A 44 -4.39 -5.68 5.97
C VAL A 44 -4.67 -5.81 4.47
N GLY A 45 -5.06 -6.98 4.01
CA GLY A 45 -5.35 -7.19 2.58
C GLY A 45 -6.58 -6.40 2.15
N TYR A 46 -7.73 -6.66 2.79
CA TYR A 46 -9.01 -6.02 2.49
C TYR A 46 -9.67 -5.52 3.78
N GLN A 47 -9.94 -4.23 3.87
CA GLN A 47 -10.60 -3.58 4.99
C GLN A 47 -11.95 -3.02 4.55
N LEU A 48 -13.03 -3.33 5.30
CA LEU A 48 -14.42 -2.92 5.00
C LEU A 48 -15.00 -1.85 5.94
N ASP A 49 -14.36 -1.60 7.08
CA ASP A 49 -14.87 -0.71 8.12
C ASP A 49 -13.80 0.28 8.59
N ASP A 50 -14.10 1.08 9.63
CA ASP A 50 -13.20 2.09 10.15
C ASP A 50 -11.89 1.46 10.65
N SER A 51 -10.79 2.19 10.45
CA SER A 51 -9.50 1.78 10.98
C SER A 51 -8.75 2.95 11.61
N ASP A 52 -8.11 2.67 12.75
CA ASP A 52 -7.18 3.58 13.40
C ASP A 52 -5.80 2.91 13.44
N ILE A 53 -4.98 3.26 12.45
CA ILE A 53 -3.67 2.67 12.22
C ILE A 53 -2.62 3.71 12.53
N SER A 54 -1.76 3.43 13.51
CA SER A 54 -0.78 4.41 13.96
C SER A 54 0.57 3.84 14.37
N ASN A 55 1.63 4.63 14.18
CA ASN A 55 2.96 4.31 14.68
C ASN A 55 3.46 2.95 14.18
N ILE A 56 3.41 2.77 12.85
CA ILE A 56 3.80 1.52 12.20
C ILE A 56 5.07 1.74 11.42
N ILE A 57 6.05 0.86 11.59
CA ILE A 57 7.20 0.74 10.71
C ILE A 57 7.03 -0.55 9.93
N ILE A 58 7.03 -0.47 8.61
CA ILE A 58 6.79 -1.63 7.76
C ILE A 58 7.79 -1.72 6.61
N SER A 59 8.29 -2.93 6.37
CA SER A 59 9.03 -3.29 5.18
C SER A 59 8.29 -4.41 4.45
N VAL A 60 8.09 -4.22 3.15
CA VAL A 60 7.37 -5.16 2.29
C VAL A 60 8.26 -5.60 1.15
N ASN A 61 8.43 -6.91 0.97
CA ASN A 61 8.95 -7.47 -0.27
C ASN A 61 7.89 -8.37 -0.89
N THR A 62 7.22 -7.88 -1.92
CA THR A 62 6.05 -8.55 -2.49
C THR A 62 6.08 -8.59 -4.00
N THR A 63 5.63 -9.71 -4.56
CA THR A 63 5.14 -9.79 -5.93
C THR A 63 3.71 -10.29 -5.88
N GLY A 64 2.76 -9.48 -6.34
CA GLY A 64 1.33 -9.80 -6.40
C GLY A 64 0.70 -9.35 -7.71
N THR A 65 -0.63 -9.50 -7.83
CA THR A 65 -1.32 -9.24 -9.09
C THR A 65 -2.16 -7.98 -9.11
N THR A 66 -2.86 -7.61 -8.03
CA THR A 66 -3.72 -6.40 -7.99
C THR A 66 -3.63 -5.75 -6.59
N CYS A 67 -3.94 -4.45 -6.45
CA CYS A 67 -4.12 -3.76 -5.16
C CYS A 67 -3.06 -4.09 -4.11
N ILE A 68 -1.81 -3.73 -4.38
CA ILE A 68 -0.67 -4.08 -3.53
C ILE A 68 -0.17 -2.83 -2.80
N ALA A 69 0.01 -2.94 -1.49
CA ALA A 69 0.57 -1.87 -0.66
C ALA A 69 1.34 -2.34 0.57
N GLY A 70 1.85 -1.37 1.33
CA GLY A 70 2.42 -1.57 2.65
C GLY A 70 1.36 -1.78 3.73
N VAL A 71 0.35 -0.92 3.82
CA VAL A 71 -0.65 -0.96 4.91
C VAL A 71 -1.95 -1.63 4.46
N PHE A 72 -2.61 -1.11 3.43
CA PHE A 72 -3.89 -1.66 2.95
C PHE A 72 -3.82 -2.02 1.47
N GLY A 73 -4.13 -3.26 1.12
CA GLY A 73 -4.31 -3.62 -0.29
C GLY A 73 -5.52 -2.89 -0.89
N TYR A 74 -6.67 -3.09 -0.27
CA TYR A 74 -7.93 -2.43 -0.58
C TYR A 74 -8.58 -1.89 0.69
N LEU A 75 -8.99 -0.63 0.64
CA LEU A 75 -9.68 0.05 1.74
C LEU A 75 -11.05 0.52 1.24
N GLU A 76 -12.10 -0.07 1.80
CA GLU A 76 -13.51 0.16 1.47
C GLU A 76 -14.26 0.62 2.70
N GLU A 77 -15.18 1.57 2.44
CA GLU A 77 -16.12 2.14 3.39
C GLU A 77 -15.50 2.75 4.67
N THR A 78 -16.17 3.80 5.15
CA THR A 78 -15.85 4.66 6.31
C THR A 78 -14.41 5.22 6.46
N THR A 79 -14.22 6.07 7.48
CA THR A 79 -13.10 7.02 7.63
C THR A 79 -11.92 6.38 8.35
N SER A 80 -10.88 6.04 7.60
CA SER A 80 -9.64 5.54 8.19
C SER A 80 -8.65 6.65 8.53
N SER A 81 -8.18 6.64 9.78
CA SER A 81 -7.09 7.49 10.26
C SER A 81 -5.78 6.72 10.17
N ILE A 82 -4.87 7.19 9.33
CA ILE A 82 -3.59 6.54 9.06
C ILE A 82 -2.47 7.52 9.41
N GLN A 83 -1.74 7.24 10.48
CA GLN A 83 -0.81 8.22 11.05
C GLN A 83 0.53 7.63 11.46
N ASN A 84 1.59 8.41 11.32
CA ASN A 84 2.93 8.00 11.74
C ASN A 84 3.35 6.65 11.13
N ILE A 85 3.10 6.46 9.84
CA ILE A 85 3.47 5.25 9.11
C ILE A 85 4.83 5.48 8.45
N SER A 86 5.76 4.55 8.64
CA SER A 86 7.05 4.54 7.97
C SER A 86 7.18 3.28 7.12
N VAL A 87 7.05 3.42 5.80
CA VAL A 87 7.34 2.35 4.84
C VAL A 87 8.80 2.46 4.45
N ILE A 88 9.60 1.44 4.75
CA ILE A 88 11.06 1.47 4.59
C ILE A 88 11.55 0.24 3.85
N ASN A 89 12.63 0.37 3.07
CA ASN A 89 13.35 -0.76 2.47
C ASN A 89 12.42 -1.77 1.79
N SER A 90 11.45 -1.29 1.02
CA SER A 90 10.38 -2.13 0.46
C SER A 90 10.56 -2.33 -1.04
N ASN A 91 10.15 -3.48 -1.55
CA ASN A 91 10.09 -3.81 -2.96
C ASN A 91 8.68 -4.34 -3.26
N ILE A 92 7.84 -3.49 -3.84
CA ILE A 92 6.42 -3.73 -4.07
C ILE A 92 6.18 -3.89 -5.57
N ILE A 93 6.03 -5.12 -6.03
CA ILE A 93 5.84 -5.44 -7.44
C ILE A 93 4.42 -5.96 -7.65
N CYS A 94 3.67 -5.29 -8.52
CA CYS A 94 2.36 -5.70 -8.96
C CYS A 94 2.38 -5.95 -10.47
N THR A 95 1.77 -7.03 -10.95
CA THR A 95 1.71 -7.30 -12.39
C THR A 95 0.54 -6.58 -13.08
N LYS A 96 -0.43 -6.06 -12.33
CA LYS A 96 -1.57 -5.28 -12.86
C LYS A 96 -1.60 -3.89 -12.24
N ILE A 97 -2.64 -3.56 -11.47
CA ILE A 97 -3.05 -2.19 -11.21
C ILE A 97 -3.17 -1.89 -9.71
N TYR A 98 -3.19 -0.60 -9.38
CA TYR A 98 -3.41 -0.04 -8.04
C TYR A 98 -2.28 -0.39 -7.07
N VAL A 99 -1.18 0.34 -7.18
CA VAL A 99 0.02 0.13 -6.36
C VAL A 99 0.34 1.42 -5.63
N GLY A 100 0.34 1.36 -4.29
CA GLY A 100 0.75 2.46 -3.44
C GLY A 100 1.54 1.96 -2.26
N SER A 101 2.47 2.74 -1.70
CA SER A 101 3.27 2.25 -0.58
C SER A 101 2.46 2.16 0.71
N ILE A 102 1.38 2.94 0.87
CA ILE A 102 0.48 2.88 2.04
C ILE A 102 -0.83 2.19 1.68
N ILE A 103 -1.54 2.66 0.65
CA ILE A 103 -2.80 2.04 0.17
C ILE A 103 -2.72 1.70 -1.32
N GLY A 104 -3.18 0.52 -1.72
CA GLY A 104 -3.24 0.12 -3.12
C GLY A 104 -4.40 0.82 -3.83
N ASN A 105 -5.62 0.47 -3.41
CA ASN A 105 -6.85 1.05 -3.91
C ASN A 105 -7.73 1.55 -2.76
N LEU A 106 -8.06 2.84 -2.79
CA LEU A 106 -8.86 3.53 -1.79
C LEU A 106 -10.25 3.83 -2.35
N ASN A 107 -11.23 3.06 -1.91
CA ASN A 107 -12.66 3.24 -2.18
C ASN A 107 -13.38 3.87 -0.97
N SER A 108 -12.71 4.80 -0.28
CA SER A 108 -13.27 5.58 0.83
C SER A 108 -12.51 6.91 1.02
N SER A 109 -12.89 7.71 2.01
CA SER A 109 -12.09 8.87 2.44
C SER A 109 -10.98 8.44 3.39
N ALA A 110 -9.76 8.98 3.20
CA ALA A 110 -8.63 8.68 4.08
C ALA A 110 -7.83 9.94 4.42
N TYR A 111 -7.31 9.95 5.65
CA TYR A 111 -6.40 10.97 6.14
C TYR A 111 -5.06 10.29 6.46
N ILE A 112 -4.05 10.60 5.63
CA ILE A 112 -2.67 10.17 5.86
C ILE A 112 -1.90 11.37 6.41
N PHE A 113 -1.33 11.21 7.59
CA PHE A 113 -0.58 12.28 8.24
C PHE A 113 0.72 11.76 8.86
N ASN A 114 1.75 12.61 8.90
CA ASN A 114 3.06 12.30 9.50
C ASN A 114 3.67 11.00 9.00
N SER A 115 3.46 10.65 7.74
CA SER A 115 3.88 9.37 7.19
C SER A 115 5.04 9.54 6.21
N SER A 116 5.92 8.53 6.16
CA SER A 116 7.09 8.56 5.32
C SER A 116 7.21 7.27 4.51
N VAL A 117 7.69 7.41 3.28
CA VAL A 117 8.10 6.29 2.44
C VAL A 117 9.56 6.53 2.08
N SER A 118 10.44 5.59 2.40
CA SER A 118 11.87 5.71 2.09
C SER A 118 12.43 4.40 1.56
N LEU A 119 13.44 4.50 0.69
CA LEU A 119 14.19 3.35 0.15
C LEU A 119 13.25 2.27 -0.42
N THR A 120 12.16 2.70 -1.06
CA THR A 120 11.10 1.82 -1.55
C THR A 120 11.10 1.79 -3.07
N LYS A 121 11.05 0.59 -3.63
CA LYS A 121 10.80 0.35 -5.05
C LYS A 121 9.35 -0.07 -5.26
N ILE A 122 8.65 0.60 -6.18
CA ILE A 122 7.29 0.24 -6.58
C ILE A 122 7.22 -0.03 -8.09
N SER A 123 6.48 -1.06 -8.48
CA SER A 123 6.23 -1.41 -9.88
C SER A 123 4.80 -1.88 -10.12
N GLY A 124 4.22 -1.48 -11.24
CA GLY A 124 2.86 -1.85 -11.68
C GLY A 124 2.58 -1.39 -13.10
N SER A 125 1.45 -1.82 -13.68
CA SER A 125 1.06 -1.48 -15.06
C SER A 125 0.15 -0.27 -15.17
N SER A 126 -0.62 0.08 -14.14
CA SER A 126 -1.42 1.31 -14.09
C SER A 126 -1.73 1.71 -12.65
N PHE A 127 -1.93 3.01 -12.42
CA PHE A 127 -2.27 3.58 -11.10
C PHE A 127 -1.22 3.20 -10.04
N VAL A 128 0.02 3.56 -10.33
CA VAL A 128 1.18 3.36 -9.47
C VAL A 128 1.59 4.71 -8.90
N ALA A 129 1.60 4.84 -7.59
CA ALA A 129 1.91 6.10 -6.94
C ALA A 129 2.59 5.87 -5.60
N GLY A 130 3.18 6.93 -5.05
CA GLY A 130 3.98 6.81 -3.85
C GLY A 130 3.18 6.40 -2.61
N PHE A 131 2.10 7.10 -2.30
CA PHE A 131 1.27 6.81 -1.13
C PHE A 131 0.06 5.93 -1.44
N ILE A 132 -0.77 6.36 -2.40
CA ILE A 132 -2.04 5.72 -2.73
C ILE A 132 -2.09 5.48 -4.23
N GLY A 133 -2.22 4.22 -4.67
CA GLY A 133 -2.26 3.87 -6.10
C GLY A 133 -3.45 4.48 -6.83
N ARG A 134 -4.65 4.32 -6.26
CA ARG A 134 -5.88 4.97 -6.73
C ARG A 134 -6.74 5.42 -5.56
N SER A 135 -7.31 6.61 -5.67
CA SER A 135 -8.32 7.12 -4.76
C SER A 135 -9.58 7.53 -5.52
N PHE A 136 -10.75 7.20 -4.97
CA PHE A 136 -12.06 7.57 -5.51
C PHE A 136 -12.71 8.75 -4.79
N TYR A 137 -12.34 8.99 -3.53
CA TYR A 137 -12.99 9.97 -2.65
C TYR A 137 -11.97 10.92 -2.03
N ASN A 138 -12.45 11.80 -1.16
CA ASN A 138 -11.64 12.82 -0.51
C ASN A 138 -10.44 12.21 0.22
N THR A 139 -9.26 12.67 -0.14
CA THR A 139 -8.00 12.19 0.41
C THR A 139 -7.18 13.39 0.85
N SER A 140 -6.68 13.35 2.09
CA SER A 140 -5.72 14.32 2.58
C SER A 140 -4.42 13.60 2.91
N ILE A 141 -3.32 14.10 2.35
CA ILE A 141 -1.97 13.68 2.70
C ILE A 141 -1.24 14.93 3.19
N SER A 142 -0.83 14.94 4.45
CA SER A 142 -0.21 16.11 5.07
C SER A 142 1.00 15.72 5.91
N ASN A 143 1.95 16.65 6.00
CA ASN A 143 3.19 16.50 6.76
C ASN A 143 3.90 15.15 6.52
N SER A 144 3.92 14.72 5.26
CA SER A 144 4.37 13.39 4.85
C SER A 144 5.41 13.51 3.75
N SER A 145 6.34 12.57 3.69
CA SER A 145 7.49 12.62 2.77
C SER A 145 7.64 11.34 1.97
N ILE A 146 8.26 11.46 0.79
CA ILE A 146 8.45 10.34 -0.11
C ILE A 146 9.84 10.37 -0.73
N GLN A 147 10.56 9.26 -0.60
CA GLN A 147 11.80 8.96 -1.28
C GLN A 147 11.69 7.53 -1.82
N LEU A 148 11.35 7.40 -3.10
CA LEU A 148 11.15 6.12 -3.75
C LEU A 148 11.79 6.09 -5.13
N THR A 149 12.03 4.88 -5.62
CA THR A 149 12.32 4.63 -7.03
C THR A 149 11.11 3.92 -7.62
N TYR A 150 10.46 4.50 -8.64
CA TYR A 150 9.32 3.87 -9.28
C TYR A 150 9.68 3.36 -10.67
N THR A 151 9.04 2.26 -11.06
CA THR A 151 9.06 1.76 -12.43
C THR A 151 7.62 1.48 -12.82
N VAL A 152 7.02 2.29 -13.70
CA VAL A 152 5.70 1.97 -14.24
C VAL A 152 5.89 1.19 -15.52
N VAL A 153 5.39 -0.05 -15.54
CA VAL A 153 5.51 -0.99 -16.65
C VAL A 153 4.14 -1.09 -17.33
N GLY A 154 3.68 -0.01 -17.95
CA GLY A 154 2.40 0.00 -18.67
C GLY A 154 2.11 1.28 -19.46
N PRO A 155 1.06 1.27 -20.31
CA PRO A 155 0.87 2.27 -21.38
C PRO A 155 0.29 3.62 -20.91
N ARG A 156 0.04 3.83 -19.62
CA ARG A 156 -0.52 5.10 -19.08
C ARG A 156 0.30 5.60 -17.90
N ASN A 157 1.47 6.16 -18.20
CA ASN A 157 2.29 6.87 -17.23
C ASN A 157 1.71 8.28 -17.06
N ALA A 158 1.13 8.57 -15.90
CA ALA A 158 0.95 9.94 -15.46
C ALA A 158 2.25 10.37 -14.74
N PHE A 159 2.74 11.55 -15.12
CA PHE A 159 3.87 12.32 -14.58
C PHE A 159 5.23 12.20 -15.32
N LEU A 160 5.33 13.11 -16.30
CA LEU A 160 6.33 14.19 -16.40
C LEU A 160 7.81 13.79 -16.42
N ASN A 161 8.34 13.68 -17.64
CA ASN A 161 9.62 14.28 -18.00
C ASN A 161 9.38 15.17 -19.23
N GLN A 162 9.14 16.45 -19.02
CA GLN A 162 9.52 17.49 -19.98
C GLN A 162 10.58 18.34 -19.30
N GLU A 163 11.83 17.89 -19.43
CA GLU A 163 12.96 18.80 -19.59
C GLU A 163 13.67 18.31 -20.86
N GLU A 164 13.31 18.91 -21.99
CA GLU A 164 14.19 19.00 -23.15
C GLU A 164 14.63 20.47 -23.22
N GLU A 165 15.95 20.65 -23.27
CA GLU A 165 16.66 21.93 -23.42
C GLU A 165 16.26 22.72 -24.68
#